data_AF-A0A915YEN4-F1
#
_entry.id   AF-A0A915YEN4-F1
#
_cell.length_a   1.000
_cell.length_b   1.000
_cell.length_c   1.000
_cell.angle_alpha   90.00
_cell.angle_beta   90.00
_cell.angle_gamma   90.00
#
_symmetry.space_group_name_H-M   'P 1'
#
loop_
_entity.id
_entity.type
_entity.pdbx_description
1 polymer ?
#
loop_
_entity_poly.entity_id
_entity_poly.type
_entity_poly.pdbx_seq_one_letter_code
_entity_poly.pdbx_strand_id
1 'polypeptide(L)'
;MGFDAPIMKIGPVKFGEIEEYTLEFTNTGKNDFKIFHLEGGCICTEPLDWSRGAIKPGQKGFIKFRFDSSQAKVDPAYASSLNIYGNVPDDMIIYDIEANVVK
;
A
#
# COMPACT_ATOMS: atom_id res chain seq x y z
N MET A 1 -11.97 2.73 -11.90
CA MET A 1 -11.18 1.67 -11.24
C MET A 1 -11.32 1.91 -9.76
N GLY A 2 -11.87 0.95 -9.01
CA GLY A 2 -12.02 1.08 -7.56
C GLY A 2 -11.13 0.05 -6.87
N PHE A 3 -10.24 0.52 -6.00
CA PHE A 3 -9.74 -0.30 -4.90
C PHE A 3 -10.89 -0.35 -3.90
N ASP A 4 -11.36 -1.56 -3.56
CA ASP A 4 -12.59 -1.77 -2.78
C ASP A 4 -12.52 -1.13 -1.36
N ALA A 5 -11.31 -0.82 -0.88
CA ALA A 5 -11.07 0.00 0.30
C ALA A 5 -9.76 0.76 0.14
N PRO A 6 -9.76 2.09 -0.07
CA PRO A 6 -8.53 2.87 -0.23
C PRO A 6 -7.75 3.05 1.08
N ILE A 7 -8.26 2.56 2.21
CA ILE A 7 -7.65 2.71 3.53
C ILE A 7 -7.41 1.33 4.15
N MET A 8 -6.14 0.98 4.41
CA MET A 8 -5.77 -0.16 5.25
C MET A 8 -5.50 0.30 6.68
N LYS A 9 -6.13 -0.35 7.64
CA LYS A 9 -5.87 -0.12 9.06
C LYS A 9 -4.88 -1.15 9.59
N ILE A 10 -3.72 -0.68 9.97
CA ILE A 10 -2.71 -1.43 10.69
C ILE A 10 -3.04 -1.35 12.19
N GLY A 11 -2.99 -2.50 12.86
CA GLY A 11 -3.28 -2.63 14.28
C GLY A 11 -2.27 -1.90 15.18
N PRO A 12 -2.32 -2.12 16.51
CA PRO A 12 -1.34 -1.55 17.42
C PRO A 12 0.06 -2.10 17.10
N VAL A 13 0.91 -1.24 16.54
CA VAL A 13 2.32 -1.54 16.26
C VAL A 13 3.16 -0.87 17.34
N LYS A 14 4.07 -1.62 17.97
CA LYS A 14 4.95 -1.03 18.96
C LYS A 14 6.06 -0.26 18.26
N PHE A 15 6.34 0.95 18.75
CA PHE A 15 7.41 1.78 18.23
C PHE A 15 8.76 1.05 18.29
N GLY A 16 9.47 1.04 17.16
CA GLY A 16 10.73 0.30 17.01
C GLY A 16 10.56 -1.07 16.35
N GLU A 17 9.32 -1.51 16.09
CA GLU A 17 9.04 -2.74 15.36
C GLU A 17 8.89 -2.49 13.87
N ILE A 18 9.28 -3.51 13.12
CA ILE A 18 9.21 -3.55 11.67
C ILE A 18 8.30 -4.72 11.31
N GLU A 19 7.15 -4.42 10.71
CA GLU A 19 6.18 -5.42 10.29
C GLU A 19 5.99 -5.41 8.77
N GLU A 20 5.76 -6.58 8.19
CA GLU A 20 5.49 -6.73 6.76
C GLU A 20 4.01 -7.03 6.53
N TYR A 21 3.39 -6.28 5.61
CA TYR A 21 2.00 -6.45 5.25
C TYR A 21 1.88 -6.79 3.77
N THR A 22 0.91 -7.65 3.43
CA THR A 22 0.58 -7.98 2.05
C THR A 22 -0.85 -7.54 1.79
N LEU A 23 -0.99 -6.59 0.88
CA LEU A 23 -2.25 -6.06 0.41
C LEU A 23 -2.64 -6.78 -0.87
N GLU A 24 -3.82 -7.39 -0.88
CA GLU A 24 -4.42 -7.97 -2.07
C GLU A 24 -5.44 -7.00 -2.66
N PHE A 25 -5.37 -6.75 -3.96
CA PHE A 25 -6.30 -5.88 -4.66
C PHE A 25 -6.83 -6.57 -5.92
N THR A 26 -7.99 -6.16 -6.41
CA THR A 26 -8.57 -6.73 -7.64
C THR A 26 -8.65 -5.65 -8.70
N ASN A 27 -8.21 -5.96 -9.93
CA ASN A 27 -8.37 -5.04 -11.05
C ASN A 27 -9.85 -5.00 -11.47
N THR A 28 -10.58 -4.00 -10.99
CA THR A 28 -11.98 -3.73 -11.37
C THR A 28 -12.10 -2.90 -12.66
N GLY A 29 -10.97 -2.60 -13.31
CA GLY A 29 -10.91 -1.90 -14.59
C GLY A 29 -11.30 -2.75 -15.78
N LYS A 30 -11.38 -2.12 -16.95
CA LYS A 30 -11.68 -2.78 -18.23
C LYS A 30 -10.44 -3.22 -19.02
N ASN A 31 -9.27 -2.68 -18.67
CA ASN A 31 -7.99 -2.98 -19.29
C ASN A 31 -7.10 -3.74 -18.31
N ASP A 32 -6.04 -4.37 -18.80
CA ASP A 32 -4.98 -4.88 -17.93
C ASP A 32 -4.37 -3.76 -17.10
N PHE A 33 -4.17 -4.03 -15.82
CA PHE A 33 -3.49 -3.14 -14.89
C PHE A 33 -2.07 -3.63 -14.66
N LYS A 34 -1.10 -2.75 -14.85
CA LYS A 34 0.31 -3.04 -14.70
C LYS A 34 0.93 -1.97 -13.82
N ILE A 35 1.54 -2.43 -12.74
CA ILE A 35 2.31 -1.58 -11.83
C ILE A 35 3.70 -1.38 -12.45
N PHE A 36 4.09 -0.13 -12.62
CA PHE A 36 5.42 0.26 -13.08
C PHE A 36 6.36 0.54 -11.92
N HIS A 37 5.85 1.23 -10.91
CA HIS A 37 6.63 1.66 -9.76
C HIS A 37 5.75 1.78 -8.52
N LEU A 38 6.34 1.53 -7.36
CA LEU A 38 5.73 1.75 -6.06
C LEU A 38 6.63 2.65 -5.24
N GLU A 39 6.05 3.63 -4.57
CA GLU A 39 6.76 4.53 -3.69
C GLU A 39 5.96 4.74 -2.40
N GLY A 40 6.62 4.66 -1.25
CA GLY A 40 6.00 5.04 0.02
C GLY A 40 5.86 6.56 0.11
N GLY A 41 4.69 7.04 0.56
CA GLY A 41 4.50 8.46 0.88
C GLY A 41 5.36 8.94 2.04
N CYS A 42 5.86 8.01 2.86
CA CYS A 42 6.84 8.27 3.93
C CYS A 42 7.86 7.13 3.97
N ILE A 43 9.07 7.45 4.45
CA ILE A 43 10.16 6.48 4.65
C ILE A 43 9.79 5.32 5.59
N CYS A 44 8.73 5.47 6.40
CA CYS A 44 8.22 4.42 7.25
C CYS A 44 7.50 3.31 6.48
N THR A 45 7.08 3.54 5.23
CA THR A 45 6.35 2.57 4.40
C THR A 45 7.18 2.22 3.18
N GLU A 46 7.90 1.09 3.24
CA GLU A 46 8.78 0.65 2.16
C GLU A 46 8.12 -0.47 1.34
N PRO A 47 7.85 -0.28 0.04
CA PRO A 47 7.39 -1.37 -0.82
C PRO A 47 8.49 -2.43 -0.98
N LEU A 48 8.16 -3.69 -0.71
CA LEU A 48 9.10 -4.82 -0.80
C LEU A 48 8.94 -5.62 -2.08
N ASP A 49 7.70 -5.98 -2.42
CA ASP A 49 7.40 -6.74 -3.64
C ASP A 49 5.97 -6.49 -4.10
N TRP A 50 5.67 -6.77 -5.36
CA TRP A 50 4.34 -6.59 -5.91
C TRP A 50 4.14 -7.47 -7.14
N SER A 51 2.89 -7.65 -7.53
CA SER A 51 2.54 -8.38 -8.75
C SER A 51 3.17 -7.73 -9.99
N ARG A 52 4.22 -8.38 -10.52
CA ARG A 52 4.89 -7.98 -11.76
C ARG A 52 4.15 -8.57 -12.95
N GLY A 53 3.59 -7.70 -13.80
CA GLY A 53 2.91 -8.12 -15.02
C GLY A 53 1.57 -7.45 -15.22
N ALA A 54 0.85 -7.91 -16.22
CA ALA A 54 -0.48 -7.41 -16.59
C ALA A 54 -1.56 -8.15 -15.80
N ILE A 55 -2.16 -7.47 -14.81
CA ILE A 55 -3.28 -7.96 -14.01
C ILE A 55 -4.55 -7.71 -14.82
N LYS A 56 -5.14 -8.77 -15.37
CA LYS A 56 -6.34 -8.64 -16.21
C LYS A 56 -7.57 -8.15 -15.41
N PRO A 57 -8.59 -7.58 -16.08
CA PRO A 57 -9.89 -7.31 -15.46
C PRO A 57 -10.42 -8.52 -14.67
N GLY A 58 -10.80 -8.30 -13.41
CA GLY A 58 -11.27 -9.33 -12.49
C GLY A 58 -10.18 -10.20 -11.84
N GLN A 59 -8.91 -10.05 -12.23
CA GLN A 59 -7.81 -10.74 -11.53
C GLN A 59 -7.35 -9.97 -10.30
N LYS A 60 -6.83 -10.75 -9.34
CA LYS A 60 -6.21 -10.23 -8.12
C LYS A 60 -4.72 -9.99 -8.35
N GLY A 61 -4.21 -8.90 -7.80
CA GLY A 61 -2.80 -8.62 -7.61
C GLY A 61 -2.50 -8.48 -6.12
N PHE A 62 -1.22 -8.44 -5.79
CA PHE A 62 -0.73 -8.21 -4.45
C PHE A 62 0.35 -7.13 -4.43
N ILE A 63 0.46 -6.45 -3.28
CA ILE A 63 1.52 -5.52 -2.94
C ILE A 63 1.99 -5.85 -1.53
N LYS A 64 3.25 -6.22 -1.40
CA LYS A 64 3.94 -6.45 -0.14
C LYS A 64 4.74 -5.21 0.21
N PHE A 65 4.53 -4.68 1.41
CA PHE A 65 5.26 -3.53 1.93
C PHE A 65 5.64 -3.77 3.38
N ARG A 66 6.67 -3.05 3.84
CA ARG A 66 7.16 -3.05 5.20
C ARG A 66 6.79 -1.73 5.85
N PHE A 67 6.22 -1.81 7.04
CA PHE A 67 6.00 -0.66 7.89
C PHE A 67 7.06 -0.65 9.00
N ASP A 68 7.99 0.29 8.94
CA ASP A 68 8.97 0.54 9.99
C ASP A 68 8.45 1.64 10.92
N SER A 69 7.92 1.22 12.07
CA SER A 69 7.40 2.14 13.07
C SER A 69 8.48 3.01 13.72
N SER A 70 9.76 2.63 13.61
CA SER A 70 10.91 3.42 14.09
C SER A 70 11.05 4.74 13.34
N GLN A 71 10.63 4.76 12.08
CA GLN A 71 10.64 5.93 11.20
C GLN A 71 9.30 6.68 11.23
N ALA A 72 8.28 6.11 11.88
CA ALA A 72 6.98 6.73 12.11
C ALA A 72 6.98 7.52 13.43
N LYS A 73 5.96 8.37 13.60
CA LYS A 73 5.70 9.02 14.89
C LYS A 73 4.84 8.09 15.73
N VAL A 74 5.07 8.08 17.05
CA VAL A 74 4.16 7.45 18.01
C VAL A 74 2.86 8.23 18.00
N ASP A 75 1.91 7.75 17.21
CA ASP A 75 0.58 8.32 17.05
C ASP A 75 -0.43 7.18 16.86
N PRO A 76 -1.49 7.10 17.68
CA PRO A 76 -2.51 6.07 17.55
C PRO A 76 -3.36 6.17 16.27
N ALA A 77 -3.25 7.28 15.54
CA ALA A 77 -3.87 7.52 14.24
C ALA A 77 -2.84 8.01 13.21
N TYR A 78 -1.66 7.37 13.17
CA TYR A 78 -0.62 7.71 12.21
C TYR A 78 -1.09 7.42 10.78
N ALA A 79 -1.22 8.46 9.97
CA ALA A 79 -1.55 8.33 8.56
C ALA A 79 -0.26 8.20 7.71
N SER A 80 -0.23 7.19 6.87
CA SER A 80 0.75 6.96 5.82
C SER A 80 0.03 6.72 4.50
N SER A 81 0.77 6.71 3.41
CA SER A 81 0.23 6.39 2.09
C SER A 81 1.24 5.62 1.25
N LEU A 82 0.73 4.88 0.27
CA LEU A 82 1.51 4.16 -0.72
C LEU A 82 1.09 4.64 -2.11
N ASN A 83 2.04 5.19 -2.85
CA ASN A 83 1.86 5.68 -4.20
C ASN A 83 2.13 4.53 -5.18
N ILE A 84 1.11 4.18 -5.94
CA ILE A 84 1.14 3.09 -6.92
C ILE A 84 1.11 3.69 -8.31
N TYR A 85 2.23 3.65 -9.02
CA TYR A 85 2.33 4.12 -10.39
C TYR A 85 2.08 2.98 -11.37
N GLY A 86 1.20 3.19 -12.33
CA GLY A 86 0.81 2.14 -13.27
C GLY A 86 0.15 2.70 -14.53
N ASN A 87 -0.33 1.81 -15.38
CA ASN A 87 -1.06 2.18 -16.61
C ASN A 87 -2.53 2.56 -16.34
N VAL A 88 -2.76 3.41 -15.34
CA VAL A 88 -4.08 3.92 -14.98
C VAL A 88 -4.32 5.30 -15.58
N PRO A 89 -5.59 5.69 -15.83
CA PRO A 89 -5.91 6.98 -16.41
C PRO A 89 -5.44 8.19 -15.58
N ASP A 90 -5.25 8.00 -14.26
CA ASP A 90 -4.79 9.03 -13.33
C ASP A 90 -3.27 8.98 -13.09
N ASP A 91 -2.53 8.14 -13.84
CA ASP A 91 -1.09 7.83 -13.72
C ASP A 91 -0.64 7.22 -12.37
N MET A 92 -1.33 7.53 -11.27
CA MET A 92 -1.05 7.02 -9.94
C MET A 92 -2.33 6.70 -9.17
N ILE A 93 -2.22 5.73 -8.27
CA ILE A 93 -3.22 5.45 -7.24
C ILE A 93 -2.56 5.71 -5.89
N ILE A 94 -3.23 6.48 -5.05
CA ILE A 94 -2.82 6.66 -3.65
C ILE A 94 -3.60 5.66 -2.81
N TYR A 95 -2.88 4.88 -2.03
CA TYR A 95 -3.46 3.95 -1.08
C TYR A 95 -3.14 4.42 0.35
N ASP A 96 -4.17 4.81 1.09
CA ASP A 96 -4.03 5.32 2.45
C ASP A 96 -3.84 4.18 3.45
N ILE A 97 -3.00 4.42 4.44
CA ILE A 97 -2.64 3.45 5.48
C ILE A 97 -2.74 4.17 6.82
N GLU A 98 -3.67 3.76 7.67
CA GLU A 98 -3.76 4.24 9.05
C GLU A 98 -3.10 3.21 9.98
N ALA A 99 -2.07 3.61 10.72
CA ALA A 99 -1.40 2.76 11.69
C ALA A 99 -1.58 3.30 13.11
N ASN A 100 -1.76 2.40 14.07
CA ASN A 100 -1.81 2.75 15.49
C ASN A 100 -0.44 2.49 16.12
N VAL A 101 0.41 3.51 16.16
CA VAL A 101 1.77 3.38 16.72
C VAL A 101 1.75 3.68 18.21
N VAL A 102 2.01 2.67 19.02
CA VAL A 102 2.04 2.74 20.49
C VAL A 102 3.46 2.59 21.03
N LYS A 103 3.72 3.05 22.25
CA LYS A 103 5.02 2.88 22.94
C LYS A 103 5.19 1.49 23.54
#